data_AF-A0A660A8Q7-F1
#
_entry.id   AF-A0A660A8Q7-F1
#
_cell.length_a   1.000
_cell.length_b   1.000
_cell.length_c   1.000
_cell.angle_alpha   90.00
_cell.angle_beta   90.00
_cell.angle_gamma   90.00
#
_symmetry.space_group_name_H-M   'P 1'
#
loop_
_entity.id
_entity.type
_entity.pdbx_description
1 polymer ?
#
loop_
_entity_poly.entity_id
_entity_poly.type
_entity_poly.pdbx_seq_one_letter_code
_entity_poly.pdbx_strand_id
1 'polypeptide(L)'
;ILGLEETLPTEEHQSGDTTTIEDTRPIDTMSGLSGETGQSGNTTIEEDSTTHVKFSKRDINGKELAGAMIELRNLSGQTIQSWVSDGTVKDFYLMPGTYQFVETAAPEGYELAAPITFTIDEKGQIWVDSTLIVGDDP
;
A
#
# COMPACT_ATOMS: atom_id res chain seq x y z
N ILE A 1 44.75 -5.99 34.26
CA ILE A 1 44.02 -5.14 33.28
C ILE A 1 43.23 -6.11 32.43
N LEU A 2 41.98 -6.36 32.81
CA LEU A 2 41.06 -7.21 32.04
C LEU A 2 40.20 -6.25 31.23
N GLY A 3 40.37 -6.27 29.91
CA GLY A 3 39.55 -5.51 28.97
C GLY A 3 38.14 -6.09 29.01
N LEU A 4 37.19 -5.25 29.39
CA LEU A 4 35.77 -5.56 29.40
C LEU A 4 35.34 -5.45 27.95
N GLU A 5 34.95 -6.57 27.34
CA GLU A 5 34.25 -6.55 26.07
C GLU A 5 32.94 -5.80 26.31
N GLU A 6 32.85 -4.58 25.80
CA GLU A 6 31.62 -3.79 25.82
C GLU A 6 30.65 -4.47 24.85
N THR A 7 29.78 -5.29 25.42
CA THR A 7 28.68 -5.96 24.72
C THR A 7 27.84 -4.91 24.02
N LEU A 8 27.81 -4.94 22.69
CA LEU A 8 26.87 -4.16 21.88
C LEU A 8 25.44 -4.41 22.40
N PRO A 9 24.59 -3.38 22.53
CA PRO A 9 23.22 -3.58 22.94
C PRO A 9 22.52 -4.40 21.85
N THR A 10 22.01 -5.57 22.21
CA THR A 10 21.09 -6.35 21.41
C THR A 10 19.79 -5.55 21.29
N GLU A 11 19.60 -4.80 20.20
CA GLU A 11 18.25 -4.35 19.87
C GLU A 11 17.42 -5.61 19.62
N GLU A 12 16.37 -5.80 20.42
CA GLU A 12 15.36 -6.82 20.19
C GLU A 12 14.59 -6.46 18.92
N HIS A 13 15.06 -6.96 17.77
CA HIS A 13 14.30 -6.96 16.53
C HIS A 13 13.19 -7.99 16.67
N GLN A 14 12.02 -7.59 17.16
CA GLN A 14 10.86 -8.48 17.22
C GLN A 14 9.60 -7.83 16.63
N SER A 15 9.27 -8.36 15.45
CA SER A 15 7.94 -8.47 14.83
C SER A 15 7.27 -7.19 14.29
N GLY A 16 7.38 -7.02 12.96
CA GLY A 16 6.29 -6.46 12.14
C GLY A 16 6.69 -5.34 11.18
N ASP A 17 7.38 -5.66 10.09
CA ASP A 17 7.47 -4.76 8.94
C ASP A 17 6.06 -4.41 8.45
N THR A 18 5.74 -3.11 8.39
CA THR A 18 4.43 -2.64 7.93
C THR A 18 4.56 -2.06 6.53
N THR A 19 3.73 -2.56 5.62
CA THR A 19 3.47 -1.90 4.34
C THR A 19 2.07 -1.33 4.41
N THR A 20 1.97 -0.03 4.17
CA THR A 20 0.71 0.70 4.17
C THR A 20 0.36 1.07 2.73
N ILE A 21 -0.92 0.91 2.40
CA ILE A 21 -1.52 1.41 1.17
C ILE A 21 -2.47 2.52 1.58
N GLU A 22 -2.36 3.69 0.93
CA GLU A 22 -3.27 4.83 1.13
C GLU A 22 -4.07 5.06 -0.17
N ASP A 23 -5.38 5.28 -0.04
CA ASP A 23 -6.25 5.81 -1.10
C ASP A 23 -6.20 7.35 -1.02
N THR A 24 -6.07 8.07 -2.13
CA THR A 24 -6.07 9.55 -2.13
C THR A 24 -7.17 10.14 -3.00
N ARG A 25 -8.25 9.41 -3.26
CA ARG A 25 -9.39 9.95 -4.02
C ARG A 25 -10.13 11.01 -3.19
N PRO A 26 -10.59 12.12 -3.82
CA PRO A 26 -11.42 13.10 -3.14
C PRO A 26 -12.74 12.47 -2.67
N ILE A 27 -13.16 12.79 -1.45
CA ILE A 27 -14.46 12.36 -0.91
C ILE A 27 -15.56 13.11 -1.67
N ASP A 28 -16.22 12.45 -2.62
CA ASP A 28 -17.50 12.93 -3.14
C ASP A 28 -18.56 12.78 -2.05
N THR A 29 -18.77 13.86 -1.30
CA THR A 29 -19.81 13.97 -0.28
C THR A 29 -21.20 13.72 -0.88
N MET A 30 -21.76 12.52 -0.67
CA MET A 30 -23.19 12.31 -0.82
C MET A 30 -23.91 13.04 0.33
N SER A 31 -24.37 14.27 0.09
CA SER A 31 -25.24 14.99 1.02
C SER A 31 -26.47 15.55 0.29
N GLY A 32 -27.62 14.91 0.53
CA GLY A 32 -28.89 15.60 0.77
C GLY A 32 -29.79 15.92 -0.44
N LEU A 33 -30.93 15.20 -0.50
CA LEU A 33 -32.11 15.48 -1.32
C LEU A 33 -32.59 16.95 -1.27
N SER A 34 -32.95 17.51 -2.43
CA SER A 34 -34.09 18.43 -2.61
C SER A 34 -34.52 18.53 -4.08
N GLY A 35 -35.75 18.09 -4.38
CA GLY A 35 -36.70 18.74 -5.30
C GLY A 35 -36.50 18.66 -6.83
N GLU A 36 -37.35 17.82 -7.45
CA GLU A 36 -37.99 17.99 -8.78
C GLU A 36 -37.21 17.96 -10.12
N THR A 37 -37.64 16.97 -10.93
CA THR A 37 -37.77 16.91 -12.40
C THR A 37 -36.53 17.05 -13.28
N GLY A 38 -36.07 15.88 -13.77
CA GLY A 38 -35.22 15.78 -14.95
C GLY A 38 -34.75 14.34 -15.16
N GLN A 39 -35.38 13.63 -16.09
CA GLN A 39 -34.88 12.35 -16.56
C GLN A 39 -33.58 12.59 -17.34
N SER A 40 -32.44 12.23 -16.75
CA SER A 40 -31.21 11.92 -17.48
C SER A 40 -30.46 10.88 -16.66
N GLY A 41 -30.49 9.64 -17.12
CA GLY A 41 -29.75 8.56 -16.50
C GLY A 41 -28.26 8.87 -16.54
N ASN A 42 -27.69 9.14 -15.38
CA ASN A 42 -26.26 9.14 -15.15
C ASN A 42 -25.85 7.74 -14.68
N THR A 43 -25.98 6.76 -15.58
CA THR A 43 -25.07 5.62 -15.57
C THR A 43 -23.82 6.09 -16.31
N THR A 44 -22.97 6.82 -15.61
CA THR A 44 -21.58 6.99 -16.04
C THR A 44 -20.93 5.64 -15.84
N ILE A 45 -20.77 4.91 -16.94
CA ILE A 45 -19.84 3.78 -17.00
C ILE A 45 -18.47 4.44 -16.85
N GLU A 46 -17.84 4.32 -15.68
CA GLU A 46 -16.48 4.81 -15.48
C GLU A 46 -15.54 3.94 -16.31
N GLU A 47 -15.09 4.50 -17.44
CA GLU A 47 -14.07 3.97 -18.34
C GLU A 47 -12.74 3.83 -17.60
N ASP A 48 -12.08 2.66 -17.70
CA ASP A 48 -10.63 2.39 -17.52
C ASP A 48 -9.81 3.47 -16.78
N SER A 49 -10.23 3.87 -15.58
CA SER A 49 -9.53 4.90 -14.80
C SER A 49 -8.54 4.22 -13.86
N THR A 50 -7.33 4.74 -13.80
CA THR A 50 -6.31 4.24 -12.88
C THR A 50 -6.47 4.88 -11.50
N THR A 51 -6.39 4.08 -10.46
CA THR A 51 -6.35 4.52 -9.06
C THR A 51 -4.91 4.82 -8.64
N HIS A 52 -4.69 5.95 -7.96
CA HIS A 52 -3.41 6.30 -7.37
C HIS A 52 -3.22 5.50 -6.08
N VAL A 53 -2.16 4.69 -6.04
CA VAL A 53 -1.80 3.83 -4.92
C VAL A 53 -0.43 4.26 -4.41
N LYS A 54 -0.33 4.56 -3.12
CA LYS A 54 0.95 4.80 -2.45
C LYS A 54 1.42 3.54 -1.74
N PHE A 55 2.71 3.26 -1.86
CA PHE A 55 3.39 2.19 -1.15
C PHE A 55 4.48 2.79 -0.25
N SER A 56 4.41 2.45 1.03
CA SER A 56 5.48 2.68 2.01
C SER A 56 6.07 1.36 2.47
N LYS A 57 7.39 1.27 2.56
CA LYS A 57 8.07 0.18 3.29
C LYS A 57 8.66 0.78 4.54
N ARG A 58 8.05 0.50 5.68
CA ARG A 58 8.45 1.08 6.96
C ARG A 58 8.97 0.02 7.92
N ASP A 59 9.90 0.45 8.77
CA ASP A 59 10.28 -0.34 9.95
C ASP A 59 9.14 -0.33 11.01
N ILE A 60 9.35 -1.07 12.09
CA ILE A 60 8.39 -1.18 13.20
C ILE A 60 8.12 0.16 13.90
N ASN A 61 9.01 1.14 13.77
CA ASN A 61 8.87 2.48 14.34
C ASN A 61 8.14 3.44 13.37
N GLY A 62 7.72 2.94 12.20
CA GLY A 62 7.02 3.73 11.18
C GLY A 62 7.94 4.58 10.31
N LYS A 63 9.26 4.37 10.33
CA LYS A 63 10.21 5.10 9.48
C LYS A 63 10.39 4.40 8.15
N GLU A 64 10.39 5.15 7.04
CA GLU A 64 10.67 4.60 5.71
C GLU A 64 12.04 3.91 5.67
N LEU A 65 12.05 2.72 5.08
CA LEU A 65 13.16 1.78 5.10
C LEU A 65 13.65 1.53 3.67
N ALA A 66 14.92 1.81 3.43
CA ALA A 66 15.62 1.54 2.18
C ALA A 66 16.22 0.12 2.16
N GLY A 67 16.42 -0.43 0.97
CA GLY A 67 17.17 -1.67 0.75
C GLY A 67 16.32 -2.95 0.63
N ALA A 68 15.00 -2.87 0.80
CA ALA A 68 14.10 -4.01 0.60
C ALA A 68 13.85 -4.25 -0.90
N MET A 69 13.99 -5.49 -1.38
CA MET A 69 13.59 -5.87 -2.74
C MET A 69 12.09 -6.18 -2.76
N ILE A 70 11.32 -5.45 -3.55
CA ILE A 70 9.87 -5.54 -3.62
C ILE A 70 9.43 -5.89 -5.05
N GLU A 71 8.34 -6.64 -5.16
CA GLU A 71 7.60 -6.87 -6.38
C GLU A 71 6.13 -6.47 -6.22
N LEU A 72 5.59 -5.81 -7.24
CA LEU A 72 4.15 -5.70 -7.46
C LEU A 72 3.74 -6.78 -8.46
N ARG A 73 2.83 -7.67 -8.05
CA ARG A 73 2.31 -8.77 -8.86
C ARG A 73 0.80 -8.62 -9.09
N ASN A 74 0.30 -9.16 -10.20
CA ASN A 74 -1.13 -9.34 -10.42
C ASN A 74 -1.64 -10.65 -9.80
N LEU A 75 -2.96 -10.90 -9.89
CA LEU A 75 -3.60 -12.12 -9.39
C LEU A 75 -3.05 -13.43 -10.00
N SER A 76 -2.54 -13.40 -11.24
CA SER A 76 -1.92 -14.59 -11.85
C SER A 76 -0.49 -14.85 -11.35
N GLY A 77 0.02 -14.01 -10.43
CA GLY A 77 1.38 -14.08 -9.92
C GLY A 77 2.44 -13.50 -10.86
N GLN A 78 2.03 -12.84 -11.95
CA GLN A 78 2.96 -12.18 -12.86
C GLN A 78 3.45 -10.87 -12.23
N THR A 79 4.77 -10.71 -12.17
CA THR A 79 5.41 -9.47 -11.77
C THR A 79 5.11 -8.37 -12.79
N ILE A 80 4.45 -7.31 -12.33
CA ILE A 80 4.20 -6.08 -13.08
C ILE A 80 5.43 -5.17 -12.98
N GLN A 81 5.95 -5.04 -11.76
CA GLN A 81 7.11 -4.19 -11.47
C GLN A 81 7.93 -4.77 -10.31
N SER A 82 9.24 -4.54 -10.34
CA SER A 82 10.15 -4.83 -9.24
C SER A 82 11.06 -3.63 -8.99
N TRP A 83 11.38 -3.37 -7.73
CA TRP A 83 12.29 -2.29 -7.32
C TRP A 83 12.94 -2.58 -5.97
N VAL A 84 13.95 -1.80 -5.63
CA VAL A 84 14.52 -1.74 -4.27
C VAL A 84 13.97 -0.49 -3.59
N SER A 85 13.48 -0.60 -2.35
CA SER A 85 13.02 0.56 -1.59
C SER A 85 14.18 1.53 -1.34
N ASP A 86 13.92 2.83 -1.41
CA ASP A 86 14.93 3.88 -1.28
C ASP A 86 14.71 4.76 -0.04
N GLY A 87 13.83 4.34 0.87
CA GLY A 87 13.46 5.11 2.05
C GLY A 87 12.48 6.24 1.74
N THR A 88 11.76 6.15 0.63
CA THR A 88 10.68 7.08 0.26
C THR A 88 9.41 6.33 -0.16
N VAL A 89 8.28 7.05 -0.14
CA VAL A 89 7.00 6.54 -0.66
C VAL A 89 7.10 6.35 -2.17
N LYS A 90 6.54 5.24 -2.67
CA LYS A 90 6.47 4.94 -4.10
C LYS A 90 5.03 5.00 -4.59
N ASP A 91 4.80 5.76 -5.65
CA ASP A 91 3.49 5.94 -6.28
C ASP A 91 3.26 4.95 -7.43
N PHE A 92 2.01 4.49 -7.55
CA PHE A 92 1.52 3.68 -8.66
C PHE A 92 0.19 4.21 -9.17
N TYR A 93 -0.10 3.98 -10.45
CA TYR A 93 -1.39 4.22 -11.07
C TYR A 93 -1.89 2.90 -11.66
N LEU A 94 -2.85 2.27 -10.99
CA LEU A 94 -3.28 0.90 -11.28
C LEU A 94 -4.74 0.87 -11.72
N MET A 95 -5.03 0.10 -12.76
CA MET A 95 -6.41 -0.17 -13.17
C MET A 95 -7.14 -1.03 -12.13
N PRO A 96 -8.48 -1.15 -12.19
CA PRO A 96 -9.22 -2.12 -11.40
C PRO A 96 -8.64 -3.53 -11.55
N GLY A 97 -8.52 -4.24 -10.43
CA GLY A 97 -7.90 -5.55 -10.38
C GLY A 97 -7.40 -5.93 -9.00
N THR A 98 -6.96 -7.18 -8.87
CA THR A 98 -6.34 -7.71 -7.64
C THR A 98 -4.83 -7.81 -7.82
N TYR A 99 -4.11 -7.28 -6.84
CA TYR A 99 -2.67 -7.11 -6.83
C TYR A 99 -2.06 -7.60 -5.52
N GLN A 100 -0.76 -7.82 -5.54
CA GLN A 100 0.01 -8.18 -4.36
C GLN A 100 1.35 -7.46 -4.34
N PHE A 101 1.67 -6.83 -3.20
CA PHE A 101 3.04 -6.43 -2.89
C PHE A 101 3.75 -7.58 -2.18
N VAL A 102 4.91 -7.97 -2.70
CA VAL A 102 5.73 -9.07 -2.19
C VAL A 102 7.13 -8.54 -1.90
N GLU A 103 7.57 -8.59 -0.66
CA GLU A 103 8.99 -8.43 -0.34
C GLU A 103 9.70 -9.74 -0.66
N THR A 104 10.70 -9.68 -1.55
CA THR A 104 11.46 -10.86 -2.00
C THR A 104 12.82 -10.97 -1.31
N ALA A 105 13.34 -9.86 -0.78
CA ALA A 105 14.48 -9.84 0.12
C ALA A 105 14.41 -8.63 1.05
N ALA A 106 14.61 -8.87 2.34
CA ALA A 106 14.73 -7.82 3.35
C ALA A 106 16.18 -7.29 3.43
N PRO A 107 16.38 -6.03 3.85
CA PRO A 107 17.71 -5.52 4.18
C PRO A 107 18.32 -6.24 5.38
N GLU A 108 19.64 -6.15 5.55
CA GLU A 108 20.34 -6.78 6.67
C GLU A 108 19.80 -6.28 8.03
N GLY A 109 19.51 -7.22 8.93
CA GLY A 109 18.92 -6.92 10.25
C GLY A 109 17.40 -6.84 10.28
N TYR A 110 16.73 -7.05 9.15
CA TYR A 110 15.25 -7.06 9.04
C TYR A 110 14.73 -8.43 8.61
N GLU A 111 13.49 -8.72 9.00
CA GLU A 111 12.79 -9.93 8.57
C GLU A 111 12.01 -9.67 7.28
N LEU A 112 11.63 -10.75 6.59
CA LEU A 112 10.81 -10.64 5.39
C LEU A 112 9.35 -10.35 5.77
N ALA A 113 8.79 -9.28 5.24
CA ALA A 113 7.38 -8.95 5.42
C ALA A 113 6.48 -9.97 4.71
N ALA A 114 5.31 -10.22 5.30
CA ALA A 114 4.29 -11.01 4.64
C ALA A 114 3.75 -10.28 3.39
N PRO A 115 3.40 -11.00 2.32
CA PRO A 115 2.78 -10.39 1.15
C PRO A 115 1.45 -9.71 1.52
N ILE A 116 1.20 -8.54 0.93
CA ILE A 116 -0.05 -7.80 1.10
C ILE A 116 -0.84 -7.86 -0.18
N THR A 117 -2.03 -8.44 -0.09
CA THR A 117 -2.96 -8.55 -1.20
C THR A 117 -4.01 -7.45 -1.10
N PHE A 118 -4.26 -6.76 -2.20
CA PHE A 118 -5.26 -5.70 -2.26
C PHE A 118 -6.02 -5.75 -3.57
N THR A 119 -7.25 -5.23 -3.55
CA THR A 119 -8.11 -5.15 -4.73
C THR A 119 -8.53 -3.70 -4.95
N ILE A 120 -8.44 -3.26 -6.20
CA ILE A 120 -9.02 -2.00 -6.68
C ILE A 120 -10.29 -2.38 -7.41
N ASP A 121 -11.44 -1.94 -6.92
CA ASP A 121 -12.71 -2.19 -7.60
C ASP A 121 -12.94 -1.23 -8.79
N GLU A 122 -14.03 -1.45 -9.54
CA GLU A 122 -14.39 -0.63 -10.70
C GLU A 122 -14.68 0.84 -10.37
N LYS A 123 -14.88 1.16 -9.09
CA LYS A 123 -15.07 2.53 -8.59
C LYS A 123 -13.76 3.13 -8.09
N GLY A 124 -12.64 2.41 -8.21
CA GLY A 124 -11.33 2.80 -7.71
C GLY A 124 -11.16 2.65 -6.19
N GLN A 125 -12.07 1.95 -5.50
CA GLN A 125 -11.93 1.74 -4.05
C GLN A 125 -10.90 0.64 -3.77
N ILE A 126 -10.02 0.88 -2.80
CA ILE A 126 -8.98 -0.06 -2.39
C ILE A 126 -9.46 -0.91 -1.22
N TRP A 127 -9.38 -2.23 -1.37
CA TRP A 127 -9.75 -3.21 -0.36
C TRP A 127 -8.55 -4.07 0.03
N VAL A 128 -8.25 -4.17 1.33
CA VAL A 128 -7.24 -5.09 1.90
C VAL A 128 -7.95 -6.07 2.83
N ASP A 129 -7.89 -7.38 2.55
CA ASP A 129 -8.58 -8.42 3.32
C ASP A 129 -10.07 -8.10 3.62
N SER A 130 -10.80 -7.64 2.60
CA SER A 130 -12.21 -7.19 2.69
C SER A 130 -12.45 -5.94 3.55
N THR A 131 -11.39 -5.29 4.03
CA THR A 131 -11.44 -3.98 4.68
C THR A 131 -11.24 -2.89 3.65
N LEU A 132 -12.21 -1.97 3.56
CA LEU A 132 -12.07 -0.77 2.73
C LEU A 132 -11.00 0.13 3.33
N ILE A 133 -9.98 0.47 2.52
CA ILE A 133 -9.03 1.52 2.85
C ILE A 133 -9.64 2.83 2.40
N VAL A 134 -10.10 3.62 3.36
CA VAL A 134 -10.44 5.02 3.15
C VAL A 134 -9.16 5.82 3.27
N GLY A 135 -8.90 6.70 2.30
CA GLY A 135 -7.82 7.66 2.42
C GLY A 135 -7.93 8.45 3.71
N ASP A 136 -6.81 8.65 4.40
CA ASP A 136 -6.70 9.74 5.36
C ASP A 136 -6.87 11.05 4.57
N ASP A 137 -8.12 11.51 4.48
CA ASP A 137 -8.48 12.84 4.00
C ASP A 137 -7.92 13.87 4.99
N PRO A 138 -7.03 14.79 4.57
CA PRO A 138 -6.37 15.76 5.45
C PRO A 138 -7.32 16.81 6.06
#